data_AF-A0A9E2PWL2-F1
#
_entry.id   AF-A0A9E2PWL2-F1
#
_cell.length_a   1.000
_cell.length_b   1.000
_cell.length_c   1.000
_cell.angle_alpha   90.00
_cell.angle_beta   90.00
_cell.angle_gamma   90.00
#
_symmetry.space_group_name_H-M   'P 1'
#
loop_
_entity.id
_entity.type
_entity.pdbx_description
1 polymer ?
#
loop_
_entity_poly.entity_id
_entity_poly.type
_entity_poly.pdbx_seq_one_letter_code
_entity_poly.pdbx_strand_id
1 'polypeptide(L)' 'MVTPVSNYRERSLRIHGLICAKCRREFTHRNRQLLTVHHKDGNPRNNPVDGSNWENLCVYCHEDEHNRKRLGDYLSGE' A
#
# COMPACT_ATOMS: atom_id res chain seq x y z
N MET A 1 21.34 -16.36 -9.39
CA MET A 1 20.39 -15.40 -9.99
C MET A 1 20.00 -14.42 -8.91
N VAL A 2 20.51 -13.19 -8.96
CA VAL A 2 20.12 -12.14 -8.02
C VAL A 2 18.71 -11.71 -8.44
N THR A 3 17.70 -12.08 -7.66
CA THR A 3 16.36 -11.52 -7.82
C THR A 3 16.50 -9.99 -7.78
N PRO A 4 16.03 -9.24 -8.78
CA PRO A 4 15.99 -7.80 -8.64
C PRO A 4 15.17 -7.54 -7.39
N VAL A 5 15.73 -6.77 -6.44
CA VAL A 5 14.96 -6.27 -5.30
C VAL A 5 13.68 -5.70 -5.89
N SER A 6 12.56 -6.39 -5.63
CA SER A 6 11.29 -6.09 -6.26
C SER A 6 10.96 -4.64 -5.92
N ASN A 7 11.15 -3.73 -6.86
CA ASN A 7 10.84 -2.34 -6.64
C ASN A 7 9.34 -2.10 -6.88
N TYR A 8 8.51 -2.96 -6.29
CA TYR A 8 7.05 -2.91 -6.37
C TYR A 8 6.53 -1.57 -5.87
N ARG A 9 7.26 -0.92 -4.95
CA ARG A 9 6.97 0.44 -4.50
C ARG A 9 6.98 1.43 -5.65
N GLU A 10 8.10 1.55 -6.37
CA GLU A 10 8.19 2.49 -7.49
C GLU A 10 7.23 2.13 -8.62
N ARG A 11 6.93 0.84 -8.80
CA ARG A 11 5.91 0.39 -9.76
C ARG A 11 4.50 0.81 -9.33
N SER A 12 4.14 0.65 -8.05
CA SER A 12 2.87 1.09 -7.49
C SER A 12 2.69 2.60 -7.60
N LEU A 13 3.72 3.39 -7.29
CA LEU A 13 3.69 4.86 -7.45
C LEU A 13 3.48 5.27 -8.91
N ARG A 14 4.02 4.51 -9.87
CA ARG A 14 3.86 4.77 -11.30
C ARG A 14 2.46 4.42 -11.81
N ILE A 15 1.90 3.29 -11.36
CA ILE A 15 0.59 2.79 -11.81
C ILE A 15 -0.54 3.60 -11.16
N HIS A 16 -0.49 3.76 -9.85
CA HIS A 16 -1.57 4.34 -9.06
C HIS A 16 -1.40 5.85 -8.77
N GLY A 17 -0.27 6.43 -9.19
CA GLY A 17 0.04 7.83 -8.98
C GLY A 17 0.43 8.20 -7.56
N LEU A 18 0.78 9.47 -7.36
CA LEU A 18 1.16 10.03 -6.05
C LEU A 18 -0.08 10.55 -5.30
N ILE A 19 -1.09 9.70 -5.14
CA ILE A 19 -2.34 10.04 -4.45
C ILE A 19 -2.69 8.94 -3.45
N CYS A 20 -3.22 9.33 -2.29
CA CYS A 20 -3.78 8.37 -1.35
C CYS A 20 -5.14 7.86 -1.86
N ALA A 21 -5.29 6.55 -2.06
CA ALA A 21 -6.54 5.94 -2.52
C ALA A 21 -7.71 6.16 -1.55
N LYS A 22 -7.41 6.28 -0.24
CA LYS A 22 -8.42 6.43 0.82
C LYS A 22 -8.85 7.87 1.08
N CYS A 23 -7.91 8.77 1.37
CA CYS A 23 -8.24 10.17 1.71
C CYS A 23 -8.10 11.15 0.53
N ARG A 24 -7.71 10.67 -0.66
CA ARG A 24 -7.52 11.48 -1.88
C ARG A 24 -6.49 12.61 -1.78
N ARG A 25 -5.69 12.66 -0.72
CA ARG A 25 -4.59 13.61 -0.61
C ARG A 25 -3.54 13.32 -1.69
N GLU A 26 -3.17 14.34 -2.45
CA GLU A 26 -2.10 14.29 -3.44
C GLU A 26 -0.74 14.59 -2.82
N PHE A 27 0.29 14.02 -3.44
CA PHE A 27 1.67 14.10 -3.06
C PHE A 27 2.51 14.48 -4.28
N THR A 28 3.64 15.10 -4.01
CA THR A 28 4.67 15.45 -4.98
C THR A 28 5.85 14.50 -4.83
N HIS A 29 6.80 14.57 -5.76
CA HIS A 29 8.04 13.81 -5.68
C HIS A 29 8.84 14.09 -4.38
N ARG A 30 8.68 15.28 -3.77
CA ARG A 30 9.40 15.69 -2.54
C ARG A 30 8.83 15.07 -1.26
N ASN A 31 7.55 14.67 -1.29
CA ASN A 31 6.87 14.10 -0.11
C ASN A 31 6.28 12.71 -0.38
N ARG A 32 6.64 12.07 -1.51
CA ARG A 32 6.20 10.71 -1.88
C ARG A 32 6.61 9.63 -0.88
N GLN A 33 7.59 9.88 -0.01
CA GLN A 33 7.97 8.99 1.09
C GLN A 33 6.87 8.81 2.13
N LEU A 34 5.91 9.76 2.20
CA LEU A 34 4.72 9.65 3.03
C LEU A 34 3.63 8.77 2.40
N LEU A 35 3.86 8.29 1.17
CA LEU A 35 3.02 7.32 0.48
C LEU A 35 3.65 5.92 0.62
N THR A 36 2.86 4.98 1.11
CA THR A 36 3.21 3.58 1.29
C THR A 36 2.35 2.70 0.39
N VAL A 37 2.89 1.54 0.00
CA VAL A 37 2.11 0.52 -0.71
C VAL A 37 1.37 -0.32 0.33
N HIS A 38 0.06 -0.43 0.16
CA HIS A 38 -0.78 -1.36 0.89
C HIS A 38 -1.12 -2.55 -0.02
N HIS A 39 -0.95 -3.77 0.50
CA HIS A 39 -1.34 -5.01 -0.18
C HIS A 39 -2.77 -5.36 0.21
N LYS A 40 -3.69 -5.35 -0.75
CA LYS A 40 -5.13 -5.54 -0.53
C LYS A 40 -5.44 -6.92 0.06
N ASP A 41 -4.73 -7.95 -0.39
CA ASP A 41 -4.85 -9.31 0.15
C ASP A 41 -4.08 -9.54 1.45
N GLY A 42 -3.31 -8.55 1.92
CA GLY A 42 -2.44 -8.66 3.10
C GLY A 42 -1.18 -9.52 2.91
N ASN A 43 -0.93 -10.06 1.71
CA ASN A 43 0.25 -10.88 1.42
C ASN A 43 1.38 -10.03 0.81
N PRO A 44 2.47 -9.74 1.55
CA PRO A 44 3.57 -8.90 1.06
C PRO A 44 4.37 -9.54 -0.08
N ARG A 45 4.18 -10.83 -0.35
CA ARG A 45 4.84 -11.56 -1.44
C ARG A 45 4.03 -11.53 -2.74
N ASN A 46 2.73 -11.24 -2.69
CA ASN A 46 1.89 -11.17 -3.89
C ASN A 46 2.06 -9.81 -4.58
N ASN A 47 3.02 -9.76 -5.51
CA ASN A 47 3.48 -8.53 -6.16
C ASN A 47 3.23 -8.58 -7.69
N PRO A 48 1.96 -8.54 -8.14
CA PRO A 48 1.63 -8.67 -9.55
C PRO A 48 2.15 -7.47 -10.35
N VAL A 49 2.55 -7.72 -11.60
CA VAL A 49 3.22 -6.70 -12.43
C VAL A 49 2.30 -5.56 -12.87
N ASP A 50 0.99 -5.81 -12.88
CA ASP A 50 -0.07 -4.85 -13.19
C ASP A 50 -0.50 -4.00 -11.97
N GLY A 51 0.06 -4.29 -10.79
CA GLY A 51 -0.27 -3.59 -9.54
C GLY A 51 -1.68 -3.83 -9.01
N SER A 52 -2.39 -4.86 -9.49
CA SER A 52 -3.78 -5.17 -9.11
C SER A 52 -3.97 -5.38 -7.61
N ASN A 53 -2.98 -5.98 -6.94
CA ASN A 53 -2.98 -6.23 -5.49
C ASN A 53 -2.55 -5.01 -4.63
N TRP A 54 -2.22 -3.88 -5.24
CA TRP A 54 -1.71 -2.72 -4.51
C TRP A 54 -2.68 -1.56 -4.50
N GLU A 55 -2.58 -0.76 -3.46
CA GLU A 55 -3.03 0.62 -3.45
C GLU A 55 -2.04 1.50 -2.72
N ASN A 56 -1.98 2.78 -3.11
CA ASN A 56 -1.13 3.74 -2.45
C ASN A 56 -1.90 4.44 -1.33
N LEU A 57 -1.42 4.32 -0.09
CA LEU A 57 -2.01 4.99 1.07
C LEU A 57 -1.00 5.95 1.68
N CYS A 58 -1.47 7.08 2.22
CA CYS A 58 -0.61 7.86 3.09
C CYS A 58 -0.36 7.11 4.39
N VAL A 59 0.76 7.37 5.07
CA VAL A 59 1.13 6.68 6.33
C VAL A 59 -0.01 6.62 7.34
N TYR A 60 -0.80 7.69 7.48
CA TYR A 60 -1.94 7.76 8.39
C TYR A 60 -3.09 6.84 7.98
N CYS A 61 -3.47 6.83 6.70
CA CYS A 61 -4.51 5.95 6.19
C CYS A 61 -4.09 4.48 6.21
N HIS A 62 -2.80 4.22 6.03
CA HIS A 62 -2.26 2.87 6.04
C HIS A 62 -2.30 2.26 7.44
N GLU A 63 -1.89 3.02 8.45
CA GLU A 63 -1.97 2.59 9.85
C GLU A 63 -3.42 2.38 10.31
N ASP A 64 -4.33 3.28 9.95
CA ASP A 64 -5.77 3.15 10.23
C ASP A 64 -6.35 1.86 9.62
N GLU A 65 -5.96 1.48 8.40
CA GLU A 65 -6.41 0.24 7.77
C GLU A 65 -5.95 -1.01 8.52
N HIS A 66 -4.67 -1.06 8.90
CA HIS A 66 -4.14 -2.17 9.69
C HIS A 66 -4.79 -2.26 11.07
N ASN A 67 -5.07 -1.12 11.71
CA ASN A 67 -5.72 -1.09 13.01
C ASN A 67 -7.18 -1.54 12.94
N ARG A 68 -7.93 -1.10 11.92
CA ARG A 68 -9.31 -1.56 11.69
C ARG A 68 -9.37 -3.06 11.43
N LYS A 69 -8.44 -3.59 10.62
CA LYS A 69 -8.36 -5.03 10.37
C LYS A 69 -8.15 -5.81 11.67
N ARG A 70 -7.14 -5.45 12.46
CA ARG A 70 -6.87 -6.08 13.78
C ARG A 70 -8.06 -6.01 14.73
N LEU A 71 -8.77 -4.87 14.75
CA LEU A 71 -9.97 -4.72 15.56
C LEU A 71 -11.09 -5.64 15.06
N GLY A 72 -11.26 -5.76 13.74
CA GLY A 72 -12.19 -6.70 13.13
C GLY A 72 -11.91 -8.14 13.57
N ASP A 73 -10.65 -8.58 13.42
CA ASP A 73 -10.20 -9.92 13.82
C ASP A 73 -10.53 -10.19 15.31
N TYR A 74 -10.21 -9.23 16.19
CA TYR A 74 -10.51 -9.31 17.63
C TYR A 74 -12.01 -9.42 17.93
N LEU A 75 -12.86 -8.65 17.23
CA LEU A 75 -14.31 -8.66 17.44
C LEU A 75 -14.97 -9.91 16.83
N SER A 76 -14.38 -10.48 15.79
CA SER A 76 -14.85 -11.71 15.13
C SER A 76 -14.45 -12.99 15.88
N GLY A 77 -13.51 -12.90 16.83
CA GLY A 77 -13.09 -14.03 17.67
C GLY A 77 -12.23 -15.06 16.92
N GLU A 78 -11.55 -14.64 15.85
CA GLU A 78 -10.55 -15.44 15.12
C GLU A 78 -9.17 -15.40 15.78
#